data_AF-A0A1G8YWU9-F1
#
_entry.id   AF-A0A1G8YWU9-F1
#
_cell.length_a   1.000
_cell.length_b   1.000
_cell.length_c   1.000
_cell.angle_alpha   90.00
_cell.angle_beta   90.00
_cell.angle_gamma   90.00
#
_symmetry.space_group_name_H-M   'P 1'
#
loop_
_entity.id
_entity.type
_entity.pdbx_description
1 polymer ?
#
loop_
_entity_poly.entity_id
_entity_poly.type
_entity_poly.pdbx_seq_one_letter_code
_entity_poly.pdbx_strand_id
1 'polypeptide(L)'
;MKCKQCNETEVIKINKLEHVKYQCQQGHMWTEEYVDNGGIHTRPKSYNLRIEDILFPKEKKLYQKVADEIEKNEDFFAAANAKEIMNYMVKKCGFSKEEIYKLFKKITQFNNKVKD
;
A
#
# COMPACT_ATOMS: atom_id res chain seq x y z
N MET A 1 14.91 -2.09 4.43
CA MET A 1 14.81 -0.70 4.95
C MET A 1 14.25 -0.75 6.35
N LYS A 2 14.70 0.12 7.26
CA LYS A 2 14.19 0.19 8.62
C LYS A 2 13.99 1.63 9.07
N CYS A 3 13.05 1.85 9.96
CA CYS A 3 12.83 3.14 10.61
C CYS A 3 14.05 3.51 11.46
N LYS A 4 14.59 4.72 11.27
CA LYS A 4 15.76 5.20 12.03
C LYS A 4 15.47 5.42 13.52
N GLN A 5 14.20 5.63 13.89
CA GLN A 5 13.78 5.89 15.27
C GLN A 5 13.40 4.63 16.06
N CYS A 6 12.59 3.73 15.49
CA CYS A 6 12.07 2.55 16.20
C CYS A 6 12.51 1.20 15.61
N ASN A 7 13.38 1.21 14.61
CA ASN A 7 13.90 0.00 13.93
C ASN A 7 12.83 -0.88 13.24
N GLU A 8 11.58 -0.39 13.14
CA GLU A 8 10.48 -1.04 12.43
C GLU A 8 10.84 -1.28 10.95
N THR A 9 10.45 -2.45 10.44
CA THR A 9 10.70 -2.90 9.05
C THR A 9 9.56 -2.54 8.11
N GLU A 10 8.36 -2.30 8.63
CA GLU A 10 7.21 -1.84 7.86
C GLU A 10 7.37 -0.34 7.56
N VAL A 11 8.03 -0.05 6.44
CA VAL A 11 8.35 1.30 5.97
C VAL A 11 7.92 1.47 4.52
N ILE A 12 7.28 2.60 4.21
CA ILE A 12 6.98 3.05 2.85
C ILE A 12 7.94 4.16 2.41
N LYS A 13 8.24 4.18 1.11
CA LYS A 13 9.04 5.19 0.42
C LYS A 13 8.17 5.89 -0.61
N ILE A 14 8.04 7.20 -0.50
CA ILE A 14 7.22 8.03 -1.40
C ILE A 14 8.12 9.08 -2.03
N ASN A 15 8.30 9.03 -3.34
CA ASN A 15 9.04 10.05 -4.07
C ASN A 15 8.15 11.31 -4.20
N LYS A 16 8.62 12.46 -3.71
CA LYS A 16 8.00 13.78 -3.91
C LYS A 16 8.89 14.63 -4.79
N LEU A 17 8.36 15.73 -5.33
CA LEU A 17 9.14 16.58 -6.23
C LEU A 17 10.41 17.12 -5.56
N GLU A 18 10.31 17.53 -4.30
CA GLU A 18 11.41 18.16 -3.57
C GLU A 18 12.38 17.14 -2.96
N HIS A 19 11.84 16.09 -2.33
CA HIS A 19 12.61 15.12 -1.57
C HIS A 19 11.96 13.73 -1.61
N VAL A 20 12.70 12.71 -1.16
CA VAL A 20 12.15 11.38 -0.89
C VAL A 20 11.59 11.36 0.53
N LYS A 21 10.30 11.06 0.68
CA LYS A 21 9.66 10.90 1.99
C LYS A 21 9.59 9.44 2.38
N TYR A 22 9.84 9.17 3.66
CA TYR A 22 9.65 7.87 4.28
C TYR A 22 8.66 7.95 5.43
N GLN A 23 7.97 6.85 5.68
CA GLN A 23 7.08 6.69 6.83
C GLN A 23 7.10 5.24 7.30
N CYS A 24 7.20 5.02 8.62
CA CYS A 24 7.02 3.68 9.20
C CYS A 24 5.60 3.47 9.74
N GLN A 25 5.23 2.22 10.01
CA GLN A 25 3.91 1.86 10.53
C GLN A 25 3.58 2.51 11.90
N GLN A 26 4.60 2.84 12.69
CA GLN A 26 4.44 3.57 13.97
C GLN A 26 4.24 5.08 13.79
N GLY A 27 4.25 5.59 12.54
CA GLY A 27 3.98 7.00 12.23
C GLY A 27 5.23 7.89 12.16
N HIS A 28 6.42 7.38 12.46
CA HIS A 28 7.67 8.13 12.27
C HIS A 28 7.88 8.46 10.80
N MET A 29 8.26 9.72 10.53
CA MET A 29 8.51 10.23 9.17
C MET A 29 9.89 10.85 9.10
N TRP A 30 10.55 10.68 7.96
CA TRP A 30 11.79 11.37 7.64
C TRP A 30 11.91 11.59 6.14
N THR A 31 12.80 12.48 5.74
CA THR A 31 13.07 12.80 4.33
C THR A 31 14.54 12.55 4.01
N GLU A 32 14.81 12.25 2.74
CA GLU A 32 16.16 12.15 2.20
C GLU A 32 16.20 12.88 0.85
N GLU A 33 17.34 13.49 0.55
CA GLU A 33 17.51 14.33 -0.64
C GLU A 33 17.77 13.50 -1.91
N TYR A 34 17.48 14.13 -3.06
CA TYR A 34 17.89 13.62 -4.37
C TYR A 34 19.37 13.92 -4.67
N VAL A 35 19.95 13.20 -5.63
CA VAL A 35 21.39 13.34 -5.97
C VAL A 35 21.75 14.77 -6.39
N ASP A 36 20.85 15.46 -7.08
CA ASP A 36 21.01 16.87 -7.48
C ASP A 36 21.01 17.86 -6.30
N ASN A 37 20.57 17.41 -5.12
CA ASN A 37 20.62 18.16 -3.86
C ASN A 37 21.66 17.57 -2.88
N GLY A 38 22.63 16.78 -3.35
CA GLY A 38 23.65 16.16 -2.50
C GLY A 38 23.18 14.92 -1.72
N GLY A 39 22.02 14.37 -2.06
CA GLY A 39 21.51 13.12 -1.51
C GLY A 39 21.92 11.87 -2.28
N ILE A 40 21.24 10.76 -2.01
CA ILE A 40 21.57 9.43 -2.58
C ILE A 40 20.50 8.88 -3.53
N HIS A 41 19.35 9.55 -3.65
CA HIS A 41 18.24 9.04 -4.45
C HIS A 41 18.21 9.67 -5.83
N THR A 42 18.00 8.85 -6.85
CA THR A 42 17.68 9.33 -8.20
C THR A 42 16.22 9.74 -8.29
N ARG A 43 15.93 10.84 -8.98
CA ARG A 43 14.56 11.26 -9.30
C ARG A 43 13.85 10.19 -10.14
N PRO A 44 12.58 9.87 -9.87
CA PRO A 44 11.82 8.95 -10.72
C PRO A 44 11.47 9.62 -12.06
N LYS A 45 11.16 8.80 -13.08
CA LYS A 45 10.68 9.31 -14.38
C LYS A 45 9.31 9.99 -14.27
N SER A 46 8.52 9.62 -13.28
CA SER A 46 7.19 10.18 -13.01
C SER A 46 6.93 10.16 -11.50
N TYR A 47 6.19 11.16 -11.02
CA TYR A 47 5.74 11.27 -9.64
C TYR A 47 4.31 10.76 -9.44
N ASN A 48 3.74 10.09 -10.44
CA ASN A 48 2.43 9.46 -10.34
C ASN A 48 2.49 8.34 -9.29
N LEU A 49 1.77 8.55 -8.19
CA LEU A 49 1.65 7.54 -7.14
C LEU A 49 0.72 6.42 -7.60
N ARG A 50 1.10 5.19 -7.27
CA ARG A 50 0.22 4.03 -7.32
C ARG A 50 -0.20 3.67 -5.91
N ILE A 51 -1.31 2.93 -5.80
CA ILE A 51 -1.77 2.43 -4.50
C ILE A 51 -0.68 1.63 -3.78
N GLU A 52 0.07 0.82 -4.52
CA GLU A 52 1.15 0.00 -3.98
C GLU A 52 2.28 0.82 -3.32
N ASP A 53 2.49 2.07 -3.73
CA ASP A 53 3.55 2.92 -3.18
C ASP A 53 3.23 3.42 -1.76
N ILE A 54 1.95 3.38 -1.38
CA ILE A 54 1.49 3.82 -0.06
C ILE A 54 1.17 2.65 0.88
N LEU A 55 1.24 1.40 0.40
CA LEU A 55 1.02 0.21 1.22
C LEU A 55 2.32 -0.22 1.92
N PHE A 56 2.22 -0.52 3.21
CA PHE A 56 3.31 -1.16 3.94
C PHE A 56 3.61 -2.55 3.37
N PRO A 57 4.82 -3.10 3.57
CA PRO A 57 5.19 -4.39 2.99
C PRO A 57 4.19 -5.53 3.25
N LYS A 58 3.63 -5.63 4.45
CA LYS A 58 2.56 -6.62 4.77
C LYS A 58 1.27 -6.33 4.02
N GLU A 59 0.84 -5.08 3.99
CA GLU A 59 -0.36 -4.66 3.25
C GLU A 59 -0.20 -4.92 1.74
N LYS A 60 1.00 -4.69 1.19
CA LYS A 60 1.31 -4.95 -0.22
C LYS A 60 1.21 -6.43 -0.56
N LYS A 61 1.71 -7.30 0.32
CA LYS A 61 1.55 -8.76 0.18
C LYS A 61 0.07 -9.16 0.22
N LEU A 62 -0.72 -8.57 1.13
CA LEU A 62 -2.15 -8.83 1.21
C LEU A 62 -2.86 -8.35 -0.06
N TYR A 63 -2.56 -7.14 -0.52
CA TYR A 63 -3.11 -6.56 -1.75
C TYR A 63 -2.86 -7.45 -2.96
N GLN A 64 -1.62 -7.91 -3.13
CA GLN A 64 -1.26 -8.79 -4.24
C GLN A 64 -2.02 -10.11 -4.18
N LYS A 65 -2.10 -10.75 -3.01
CA LYS A 65 -2.89 -11.99 -2.87
C LYS A 65 -4.38 -11.75 -3.16
N VAL A 66 -4.94 -10.64 -2.70
CA VAL A 66 -6.35 -10.29 -2.99
C VAL A 66 -6.55 -10.08 -4.48
N ALA A 67 -5.65 -9.38 -5.16
CA ALA A 67 -5.69 -9.19 -6.61
C ALA A 67 -5.60 -10.53 -7.36
N ASP A 68 -4.66 -11.40 -6.98
CA ASP A 68 -4.49 -12.73 -7.59
C ASP A 68 -5.75 -13.60 -7.41
N GLU A 69 -6.40 -13.54 -6.24
CA GLU A 69 -7.63 -14.31 -5.99
C GLU A 69 -8.82 -13.78 -6.77
N ILE A 70 -8.91 -12.47 -6.95
CA ILE A 70 -9.94 -11.83 -7.79
C ILE A 70 -9.74 -12.26 -9.25
N GLU A 71 -8.52 -12.21 -9.76
CA GLU A 71 -8.21 -12.61 -11.14
C GLU A 71 -8.53 -14.10 -11.40
N LYS A 72 -8.21 -14.98 -10.45
CA LYS A 72 -8.50 -16.42 -10.59
C LYS A 72 -9.98 -16.77 -10.54
N ASN A 73 -10.81 -15.96 -9.88
CA ASN A 73 -12.23 -16.26 -9.64
C ASN A 73 -13.12 -15.09 -10.09
N GLU A 74 -12.79 -14.48 -11.22
CA GLU A 74 -13.42 -13.23 -11.68
C GLU A 74 -14.95 -13.30 -11.69
N ASP A 75 -15.53 -14.39 -12.20
CA ASP A 75 -16.99 -14.61 -12.23
C ASP A 75 -17.63 -14.56 -10.84
N PHE A 76 -16.97 -15.14 -9.83
CA PHE A 76 -17.46 -15.10 -8.46
C PHE A 76 -17.42 -13.68 -7.92
N PHE A 77 -16.29 -12.97 -8.06
CA PHE A 77 -16.16 -11.61 -7.52
C PHE A 77 -17.02 -10.58 -8.26
N ALA A 78 -17.37 -10.83 -9.53
CA ALA A 78 -18.29 -10.02 -10.30
C ALA A 78 -19.76 -10.18 -9.83
N ALA A 79 -20.15 -11.38 -9.40
CA ALA A 79 -21.52 -11.68 -8.97
C ALA A 79 -21.74 -11.55 -7.46
N ALA A 80 -20.71 -11.76 -6.65
CA ALA A 80 -20.78 -11.81 -5.20
C ALA A 80 -21.02 -10.43 -4.58
N ASN A 81 -21.84 -10.39 -3.52
CA ASN A 81 -21.96 -9.17 -2.72
C ASN A 81 -20.79 -9.03 -1.71
N ALA A 82 -20.68 -7.85 -1.09
CA ALA A 82 -19.62 -7.54 -0.14
C ALA A 82 -19.52 -8.54 1.04
N LYS A 83 -20.64 -9.09 1.52
CA LYS A 83 -20.64 -10.07 2.62
C LYS A 83 -20.09 -11.40 2.17
N GLU A 84 -20.41 -11.84 0.96
CA GLU A 84 -19.89 -13.06 0.35
C GLU A 84 -18.39 -12.95 0.06
N ILE A 85 -17.95 -11.82 -0.49
CA ILE A 85 -16.54 -11.50 -0.71
C ILE A 85 -15.76 -11.55 0.61
N MET A 86 -16.24 -10.85 1.65
CA MET A 86 -15.58 -10.86 2.96
C MET A 86 -15.55 -12.27 3.58
N ASN A 87 -16.63 -13.05 3.46
CA ASN A 87 -16.64 -14.42 3.94
C ASN A 87 -15.66 -15.31 3.17
N TYR A 88 -15.56 -15.15 1.85
CA TYR A 88 -14.60 -15.86 1.01
C TYR A 88 -13.17 -15.55 1.45
N MET A 89 -12.81 -14.27 1.54
CA MET A 89 -11.45 -13.84 1.90
C MET A 89 -11.04 -14.32 3.30
N VAL A 90 -11.98 -14.38 4.25
CA VAL A 90 -11.69 -14.87 5.60
C VAL A 90 -11.60 -16.39 5.64
N LYS A 91 -12.57 -17.10 5.04
CA LYS A 91 -12.67 -18.56 5.17
C LYS A 91 -11.77 -19.33 4.19
N LYS A 92 -11.62 -18.84 2.97
CA LYS A 92 -10.86 -19.51 1.91
C LYS A 92 -9.42 -19.03 1.86
N CYS A 93 -9.19 -17.72 2.00
CA CYS A 93 -7.83 -17.16 1.93
C CYS A 93 -7.16 -17.03 3.31
N GLY A 94 -7.90 -17.21 4.41
CA GLY A 94 -7.37 -17.15 5.78
C GLY A 94 -6.98 -15.75 6.24
N PHE A 95 -7.50 -14.70 5.59
CA PHE A 95 -7.16 -13.32 5.94
C PHE A 95 -7.98 -12.82 7.14
N SER A 96 -7.40 -11.91 7.93
CA SER A 96 -8.13 -11.24 8.99
C SER A 96 -9.13 -10.22 8.43
N LYS A 97 -10.35 -10.21 8.97
CA LYS A 97 -11.38 -9.20 8.63
C LYS A 97 -10.85 -7.79 8.81
N GLU A 98 -10.11 -7.53 9.89
CA GLU A 98 -9.55 -6.22 10.16
C GLU A 98 -8.52 -5.79 9.12
N GLU A 99 -7.64 -6.70 8.70
CA GLU A 99 -6.60 -6.40 7.72
C GLU A 99 -7.20 -6.12 6.34
N ILE A 100 -8.18 -6.94 5.92
CA ILE A 100 -8.93 -6.71 4.67
C ILE A 100 -9.63 -5.35 4.72
N TYR A 101 -10.31 -5.04 5.83
CA TYR A 101 -11.02 -3.77 5.97
C TYR A 101 -10.06 -2.57 5.93
N LYS A 102 -8.93 -2.64 6.63
CA LYS A 102 -7.90 -1.59 6.62
C LYS A 102 -7.34 -1.39 5.21
N LEU A 103 -7.05 -2.48 4.49
CA LEU A 103 -6.58 -2.43 3.11
C LEU A 103 -7.60 -1.74 2.19
N PHE A 104 -8.86 -2.20 2.18
CA PHE A 104 -9.89 -1.60 1.33
C PHE A 104 -10.16 -0.14 1.68
N LYS A 105 -10.19 0.21 2.97
CA LYS A 105 -10.31 1.60 3.41
C LYS A 105 -9.20 2.47 2.82
N LYS A 106 -7.96 1.98 2.82
CA LYS A 106 -6.80 2.69 2.28
C LYS A 106 -6.85 2.84 0.75
N ILE A 107 -7.31 1.80 0.05
CA ILE A 107 -7.58 1.84 -1.40
C ILE A 107 -8.64 2.90 -1.72
N THR A 108 -9.76 2.90 -1.01
CA THR A 108 -10.83 3.90 -1.20
C THR A 108 -10.33 5.32 -0.94
N GLN A 109 -9.59 5.53 0.14
CA GLN A 109 -9.00 6.84 0.45
C GLN A 109 -8.04 7.33 -0.64
N PHE A 110 -7.24 6.42 -1.21
CA PHE A 110 -6.35 6.76 -2.33
C PHE A 110 -7.15 7.14 -3.59
N ASN A 111 -8.14 6.33 -3.96
CA ASN A 111 -8.97 6.60 -5.14
C ASN A 111 -9.76 7.90 -5.04
N ASN A 112 -10.21 8.27 -3.83
CA ASN A 112 -10.88 9.55 -3.62
C ASN A 112 -9.90 10.73 -3.76
N LYS A 113 -8.68 10.62 -3.21
CA LYS A 113 -7.65 11.67 -3.34
C LYS A 113 -7.10 11.86 -4.76
N VAL A 114 -7.24 10.85 -5.62
CA VAL A 114 -6.84 10.94 -7.04
C VAL A 114 -7.95 11.56 -7.91
N LYS A 115 -9.19 11.65 -7.40
CA LYS A 115 -10.35 12.22 -8.10
C LYS A 115 -10.60 13.70 -7.80
N ASP A 116 -9.93 14.26 -6.81
CA ASP A 116 -9.80 15.71 -6.55
C ASP A 116 -8.56 16.27 -7.25
#